data_AF-A0A7X6PCC3-F1
#
_entry.id   AF-A0A7X6PCC3-F1
#
_cell.length_a   1.000
_cell.length_b   1.000
_cell.length_c   1.000
_cell.angle_alpha   90.00
_cell.angle_beta   90.00
_cell.angle_gamma   90.00
#
_symmetry.space_group_name_H-M   'P 1'
#
loop_
_entity.id
_entity.type
_entity.pdbx_description
1 polymer ?
#
loop_
_entity_poly.entity_id
_entity_poly.type
_entity_poly.pdbx_seq_one_letter_code
_entity_poly.pdbx_strand_id
1 'polypeptide(L)'
;MEIAIISGKGGTGKSSISASFATIGDRVVIADCDVDAANLYLIFNPLNEEETIYVSGHNAVINYDLCTDCGLCEDYCRFDAISTREDGRVIISEISCDGCFLCSRICPEKAIDMIPNDKSRMYSGSFRSGKMVYGKLAPGEENTGKLVNMVREKARETARENGIDTIILDGPPGIGCPAISTITGADRVVIVTEPTLSGLLDLRRAADVVRKFSLPAYAIINKHDLNTEMCRQIEEWCNQNGIRVIGKLPFDSRITEAMIQSKSITEYNPQIDISKKLEEIWKKILNQSK
;
A
#
# COMPACT_ATOMS: atom_id res chain seq x y z
N MET A 1 -2.85 -3.75 18.89
CA MET A 1 -3.94 -3.04 18.23
C MET A 1 -3.51 -2.63 16.83
N GLU A 2 -4.19 -3.11 15.80
CA GLU A 2 -3.94 -2.78 14.39
C GLU A 2 -4.99 -1.81 13.86
N ILE A 3 -4.55 -0.64 13.39
CA ILE A 3 -5.40 0.37 12.76
C ILE A 3 -5.02 0.45 11.28
N ALA A 4 -5.91 -0.04 10.41
CA ALA A 4 -5.73 0.09 8.97
C ALA A 4 -6.32 1.40 8.46
N ILE A 5 -5.54 2.15 7.69
CA ILE A 5 -5.94 3.41 7.07
C ILE A 5 -5.98 3.17 5.57
N ILE A 6 -7.15 3.27 4.97
CA ILE A 6 -7.38 2.97 3.55
C ILE A 6 -8.11 4.11 2.85
N SER A 7 -8.11 4.10 1.52
CA SER A 7 -8.92 5.00 0.71
C SER A 7 -9.36 4.30 -0.58
N GLY A 8 -10.58 4.55 -1.05
CA GLY A 8 -11.05 3.92 -2.29
C GLY A 8 -10.39 4.45 -3.57
N LYS A 9 -9.57 5.52 -3.48
CA LYS A 9 -8.74 6.04 -4.56
C LYS A 9 -7.47 6.71 -4.03
N GLY A 10 -6.54 7.02 -4.94
CA GLY A 10 -5.35 7.82 -4.65
C GLY A 10 -5.66 9.31 -4.43
N GLY A 11 -4.75 10.02 -3.76
CA GLY A 11 -4.82 11.49 -3.61
C GLY A 11 -5.72 12.04 -2.49
N THR A 12 -6.36 11.18 -1.69
CA THR A 12 -7.22 11.60 -0.57
C THR A 12 -6.45 12.09 0.65
N GLY A 13 -5.11 11.95 0.68
CA GLY A 13 -4.25 12.35 1.80
C GLY A 13 -4.08 11.29 2.90
N LYS A 14 -4.45 10.04 2.62
CA LYS A 14 -4.28 8.86 3.48
C LYS A 14 -2.88 8.77 4.10
N SER A 15 -1.81 8.71 3.30
CA SER A 15 -0.44 8.59 3.81
C SER A 15 0.00 9.79 4.66
N SER A 16 -0.48 11.01 4.35
CA SER A 16 -0.22 12.19 5.20
C SER A 16 -0.83 12.04 6.58
N ILE A 17 -2.05 11.51 6.65
CA ILE A 17 -2.77 11.24 7.90
C ILE A 17 -2.08 10.11 8.65
N SER A 18 -1.70 9.02 7.98
CA SER A 18 -0.94 7.90 8.54
C SER A 18 0.38 8.36 9.16
N ALA A 19 1.15 9.19 8.46
CA ALA A 19 2.38 9.77 8.98
C ALA A 19 2.14 10.65 10.21
N SER A 20 1.06 11.44 10.19
CA SER A 20 0.70 12.29 11.32
C SER A 20 0.32 11.47 12.55
N PHE A 21 -0.47 10.41 12.38
CA PHE A 21 -0.82 9.49 13.47
C PHE A 21 0.39 8.74 14.02
N ALA A 22 1.34 8.33 13.16
CA ALA A 22 2.56 7.72 13.64
C ALA A 22 3.43 8.68 14.46
N THR A 23 3.46 9.96 14.08
CA THR A 23 4.17 11.00 14.84
C THR A 23 3.47 11.27 16.18
N ILE A 24 2.14 11.39 16.19
CA ILE A 24 1.35 11.67 17.41
C ILE A 24 1.36 10.49 18.38
N GLY A 25 1.24 9.27 17.84
CA GLY A 25 1.10 8.06 18.63
C GLY A 25 2.28 7.84 19.56
N ASP A 26 3.47 8.18 19.09
CA ASP A 26 4.78 7.93 19.70
C ASP A 26 4.98 6.47 20.10
N ARG A 27 6.15 5.88 19.81
CA ARG A 27 6.38 4.44 20.00
C ARG A 27 5.30 3.56 19.32
N VAL A 28 5.13 3.74 18.01
CA VAL A 28 4.25 2.90 17.17
C VAL A 28 5.06 2.05 16.18
N VAL A 29 4.44 1.01 15.63
CA VAL A 29 4.90 0.41 14.36
C VAL A 29 4.06 0.96 13.23
N ILE A 30 4.67 1.57 12.21
CA ILE A 30 3.98 1.96 10.99
C ILE A 30 4.40 1.05 9.83
N ALA A 31 3.41 0.48 9.14
CA ALA A 31 3.62 -0.34 7.97
C ALA A 31 3.13 0.40 6.72
N ASP A 32 4.00 0.61 5.74
CA ASP A 32 3.60 1.11 4.42
C ASP A 32 3.19 -0.08 3.55
N CYS A 33 1.88 -0.30 3.49
CA CYS A 33 1.26 -1.39 2.73
C CYS A 33 0.98 -1.01 1.27
N ASP A 34 1.32 0.22 0.85
CA ASP A 34 1.28 0.64 -0.56
C ASP A 34 2.59 0.29 -1.26
N VAL A 35 2.86 -1.00 -1.43
CA VAL A 35 4.19 -1.51 -1.85
C VAL A 35 4.55 -1.18 -3.31
N ASP A 36 3.57 -0.81 -4.13
CA ASP A 36 3.76 -0.33 -5.50
C ASP A 36 4.31 1.10 -5.52
N ALA A 37 3.87 1.93 -4.56
CA ALA A 37 4.17 3.35 -4.48
C ALA A 37 4.46 3.77 -3.03
N ALA A 38 5.32 3.02 -2.34
CA ALA A 38 5.64 3.29 -0.94
C ALA A 38 6.22 4.70 -0.81
N ASN A 39 5.67 5.51 0.09
CA ASN A 39 6.01 6.93 0.20
C ASN A 39 6.36 7.34 1.63
N LEU A 40 5.95 6.58 2.64
CA LEU A 40 6.20 6.95 4.03
C LEU A 40 7.69 6.96 4.39
N TYR A 41 8.51 6.16 3.71
CA TYR A 41 9.96 6.13 3.97
C TYR A 41 10.62 7.45 3.56
N LEU A 42 10.06 8.20 2.61
CA LEU A 42 10.52 9.54 2.22
C LEU A 42 10.25 10.59 3.31
N ILE A 43 9.17 10.38 4.09
CA ILE A 43 8.82 11.24 5.22
C ILE A 43 9.70 10.89 6.42
N PHE A 44 9.79 9.62 6.78
CA PHE A 44 10.44 9.24 8.03
C PHE A 44 11.95 9.02 7.93
N ASN A 45 12.45 8.67 6.75
CA ASN A 45 13.84 8.25 6.51
C ASN A 45 14.31 7.21 7.56
N PRO A 46 13.65 6.04 7.63
CA PRO A 46 13.97 5.02 8.63
C PRO A 46 15.38 4.46 8.42
N LEU A 47 15.98 3.95 9.49
CA LEU A 47 17.13 3.07 9.40
C LEU A 47 16.67 1.72 8.82
N ASN A 48 17.38 1.23 7.81
CA ASN A 48 17.13 -0.09 7.23
C ASN A 48 17.98 -1.13 7.98
N GLU A 49 17.52 -1.51 9.17
CA GLU A 49 18.19 -2.48 10.05
C GLU A 49 18.11 -3.90 9.47
N GLU A 50 17.00 -4.21 8.80
CA GLU A 50 16.80 -5.46 8.08
C GLU A 50 16.32 -5.20 6.65
N GLU A 51 16.83 -6.03 5.73
CA GLU A 51 16.41 -6.08 4.32
C GLU A 51 16.12 -7.54 3.96
N THR A 52 14.96 -7.78 3.33
CA THR A 52 14.54 -9.11 2.88
C THR A 52 14.17 -9.05 1.40
N ILE A 53 14.65 -10.02 0.63
CA ILE A 53 14.29 -10.19 -0.79
C ILE A 53 12.86 -10.70 -0.90
N TYR A 54 12.06 -10.06 -1.72
CA TYR A 54 10.76 -10.57 -2.13
C TYR A 54 10.85 -11.14 -3.54
N VAL A 55 10.48 -12.42 -3.69
CA VAL A 55 10.37 -13.08 -4.99
C VAL A 55 8.89 -13.17 -5.35
N SER A 56 8.46 -12.34 -6.30
CA SER A 56 7.08 -12.30 -6.79
C SER A 56 6.76 -13.42 -7.78
N GLY A 57 7.75 -13.83 -8.57
CA GLY A 57 7.59 -14.77 -9.67
C GLY A 57 8.93 -15.18 -10.27
N HIS A 58 8.91 -15.59 -11.54
CA HIS A 58 10.12 -15.93 -12.29
C HIS A 58 10.04 -15.35 -13.71
N ASN A 59 11.16 -15.02 -14.31
CA ASN A 59 11.24 -14.65 -15.72
C ASN A 59 11.93 -15.73 -16.53
N ALA A 60 11.45 -15.94 -17.75
CA ALA A 60 12.08 -16.83 -18.71
C ALA A 60 13.26 -16.14 -19.39
N VAL A 61 14.43 -16.78 -19.39
CA VAL A 61 15.65 -16.30 -20.04
C VAL A 61 16.17 -17.37 -21.00
N ILE A 62 16.46 -16.96 -22.23
CA ILE A 62 17.01 -17.86 -23.24
C ILE A 62 18.53 -17.97 -23.06
N ASN A 63 19.01 -19.20 -22.95
CA ASN A 63 20.41 -19.55 -23.17
C ASN A 63 20.66 -19.71 -24.68
N TYR A 64 21.26 -18.70 -25.29
CA TYR A 64 21.52 -18.68 -26.74
C TYR A 64 22.57 -19.69 -27.21
N ASP A 65 23.35 -20.29 -26.31
CA ASP A 65 24.29 -21.35 -26.68
C ASP A 65 23.57 -22.68 -26.94
N LEU A 66 22.36 -22.85 -26.41
CA LEU A 66 21.52 -24.04 -26.58
C LEU A 66 20.34 -23.81 -27.53
N CYS A 67 19.87 -22.57 -27.67
CA CYS A 67 18.69 -22.24 -28.46
C CYS A 67 18.96 -22.45 -29.96
N THR A 68 18.03 -23.12 -30.64
CA THR A 68 18.05 -23.33 -32.10
C THR A 68 17.14 -22.37 -32.86
N ASP A 69 16.59 -21.36 -32.19
CA ASP A 69 15.64 -20.38 -32.74
C ASP A 69 14.40 -21.03 -33.41
N CYS A 70 13.99 -22.23 -32.97
CA CYS A 70 12.91 -23.01 -33.58
C CYS A 70 11.49 -22.40 -33.45
N GLY A 71 11.31 -21.34 -32.66
CA GLY A 71 10.03 -20.65 -32.49
C GLY A 71 8.97 -21.37 -31.65
N LEU A 72 9.15 -22.65 -31.27
CA LEU A 72 8.10 -23.43 -30.57
C LEU A 72 7.59 -22.74 -29.29
N CYS A 73 8.46 -22.06 -28.54
CA CYS A 73 8.05 -21.34 -27.33
C CYS A 73 7.14 -20.14 -27.59
N GLU A 74 7.23 -19.51 -28.77
CA GLU A 74 6.34 -18.43 -29.21
C GLU A 74 4.91 -18.97 -29.39
N ASP A 75 4.73 -20.10 -30.08
CA ASP A 75 3.42 -20.70 -30.36
C ASP A 75 2.60 -21.01 -29.10
N TYR A 76 3.27 -21.34 -28.00
CA TYR A 76 2.64 -21.68 -26.72
C TYR A 76 2.53 -20.50 -25.76
N CYS A 77 3.16 -19.36 -26.05
CA CYS A 77 3.08 -18.19 -25.18
C CYS A 77 1.66 -17.60 -25.24
N ARG A 78 0.99 -17.50 -24.08
CA ARG A 78 -0.36 -16.91 -23.97
C ARG A 78 -0.35 -15.45 -23.52
N PHE A 79 0.85 -14.88 -23.36
CA PHE A 79 1.10 -13.55 -22.81
C PHE A 79 1.81 -12.63 -23.81
N ASP A 80 1.99 -13.10 -25.06
CA ASP A 80 2.72 -12.39 -26.13
C ASP A 80 4.11 -11.91 -25.68
N ALA A 81 4.71 -12.64 -24.74
CA ALA A 81 6.00 -12.32 -24.16
C ALA A 81 7.17 -12.81 -25.01
N ILE A 82 6.92 -13.70 -25.96
CA ILE A 82 7.94 -14.33 -26.80
C ILE A 82 7.64 -13.94 -28.25
N SER A 83 8.67 -13.52 -28.99
CA SER A 83 8.53 -13.18 -30.40
C SER A 83 9.78 -13.52 -31.20
N THR A 84 9.59 -13.81 -32.48
CA THR A 84 10.70 -14.00 -33.43
C THR A 84 10.99 -12.70 -34.18
N ARG A 85 12.24 -12.24 -34.15
CA ARG A 85 12.70 -11.04 -34.87
C ARG A 85 12.82 -11.29 -36.38
N GLU A 86 13.00 -10.22 -37.14
CA GLU A 86 13.23 -10.27 -38.60
C GLU A 86 14.47 -11.09 -39.00
N ASP A 87 15.47 -11.17 -38.13
CA ASP A 87 16.69 -11.98 -38.32
C ASP A 87 16.49 -13.46 -37.96
N GLY A 88 15.27 -13.86 -37.59
CA GLY A 88 14.92 -15.22 -37.18
C GLY A 88 15.22 -15.54 -35.72
N ARG A 89 15.78 -14.59 -34.94
CA ARG A 89 16.11 -14.84 -33.53
C ARG A 89 14.89 -14.75 -32.63
N VAL A 90 14.73 -15.73 -31.75
CA VAL A 90 13.68 -15.72 -30.72
C VAL A 90 14.12 -14.83 -29.55
N ILE A 91 13.22 -13.96 -29.08
CA ILE A 91 13.43 -13.10 -27.92
C ILE A 91 12.29 -13.25 -26.90
N ILE A 92 12.58 -12.95 -25.63
CA ILE A 92 11.58 -12.88 -24.56
C ILE A 92 11.58 -11.47 -23.96
N SER A 93 10.39 -10.87 -23.88
CA SER A 93 10.11 -9.63 -23.14
C SER A 93 10.00 -9.95 -21.65
N GLU A 94 10.95 -9.46 -20.85
CA GLU A 94 10.91 -9.59 -19.38
C GLU A 94 9.66 -8.94 -18.76
N ILE A 95 9.14 -7.87 -19.37
CA ILE A 95 8.02 -7.09 -18.82
C ILE A 95 6.68 -7.79 -19.09
N SER A 96 6.57 -8.48 -20.23
CA SER A 96 5.35 -9.19 -20.63
C SER A 96 5.32 -10.63 -20.11
N CYS A 97 6.44 -11.16 -19.61
CA CYS A 97 6.55 -12.53 -19.14
C CYS A 97 5.78 -12.72 -17.82
N ASP A 98 4.75 -13.55 -17.84
CA ASP A 98 4.01 -13.96 -16.63
C ASP A 98 4.78 -14.97 -15.76
N GLY A 99 5.83 -15.58 -16.31
CA GLY A 99 6.61 -16.56 -15.56
C GLY A 99 5.93 -17.90 -15.36
N CYS A 100 4.99 -18.29 -16.24
CA CYS A 100 4.16 -19.50 -16.10
C CYS A 100 4.90 -20.86 -16.30
N PHE A 101 6.21 -20.83 -16.59
CA PHE A 101 7.07 -22.00 -16.85
C PHE A 101 6.76 -22.83 -18.11
N LEU A 102 5.75 -22.48 -18.91
CA LEU A 102 5.35 -23.30 -20.06
C LEU A 102 6.44 -23.38 -21.13
N CYS A 103 7.06 -22.25 -21.49
CA CYS A 103 8.11 -22.18 -22.51
C CYS A 103 9.34 -23.04 -22.16
N SER A 104 9.78 -23.03 -20.89
CA SER A 104 10.87 -23.88 -20.40
C SER A 104 10.55 -25.37 -20.50
N ARG A 105 9.29 -25.76 -20.25
CA ARG A 105 8.86 -27.17 -20.30
C ARG A 105 8.73 -27.72 -21.73
N ILE A 106 8.32 -26.90 -22.69
CA ILE A 106 8.13 -27.32 -24.09
C ILE A 106 9.42 -27.24 -24.91
N CYS A 107 10.42 -26.49 -24.46
CA CYS A 107 11.66 -26.30 -25.21
C CYS A 107 12.42 -27.63 -25.36
N PRO A 108 12.58 -28.16 -26.59
CA PRO A 108 13.24 -29.46 -26.81
C PRO A 108 14.73 -29.43 -26.41
N GLU A 109 15.39 -28.30 -26.62
CA GLU A 109 16.81 -28.09 -26.30
C GLU A 109 17.06 -27.71 -24.84
N LYS A 110 15.99 -27.53 -24.04
CA LYS A 110 16.07 -27.02 -22.66
C LYS A 110 16.84 -25.70 -22.56
N ALA A 111 16.71 -24.86 -23.57
CA ALA A 111 17.43 -23.60 -23.70
C ALA A 111 16.80 -22.43 -22.93
N ILE A 112 15.74 -22.66 -22.13
CA ILE A 112 15.02 -21.60 -21.41
C ILE A 112 15.09 -21.87 -19.91
N ASP A 113 15.80 -20.99 -19.21
CA ASP A 113 15.91 -20.97 -17.76
C ASP A 113 14.84 -20.08 -17.14
N MET A 114 14.34 -20.47 -15.98
CA MET A 114 13.36 -19.71 -15.22
C MET A 114 14.04 -19.11 -14.00
N ILE A 115 14.37 -17.82 -14.09
CA ILE A 115 15.11 -17.10 -13.03
C ILE A 115 14.14 -16.40 -12.08
N PRO A 116 14.36 -16.43 -10.75
CA PRO A 116 13.52 -15.70 -9.80
C PRO A 116 13.49 -14.19 -10.06
N ASN A 117 12.31 -13.58 -9.96
CA ASN A 117 12.15 -12.13 -9.96
C ASN A 117 12.42 -11.61 -8.55
N ASP A 118 13.69 -11.35 -8.27
CA ASP A 118 14.21 -11.06 -6.95
C ASP A 118 14.64 -9.60 -6.80
N LYS A 119 14.01 -8.67 -7.53
CA LYS A 119 14.37 -7.23 -7.49
C LYS A 119 13.58 -6.48 -6.42
N SER A 120 12.43 -7.01 -6.00
CA SER A 120 11.63 -6.44 -4.93
C SER A 120 12.24 -6.66 -3.55
N ARG A 121 12.00 -5.70 -2.64
CA ARG A 121 12.57 -5.71 -1.29
C ARG A 121 11.53 -5.34 -0.24
N MET A 122 11.69 -5.90 0.95
CA MET A 122 11.03 -5.45 2.17
C MET A 122 12.09 -4.96 3.14
N TYR A 123 11.81 -3.86 3.83
CA TYR A 123 12.71 -3.24 4.78
C TYR A 123 12.02 -3.11 6.13
N SER A 124 12.79 -3.18 7.20
CA SER A 124 12.33 -2.79 8.52
C SER A 124 13.42 -2.12 9.34
N GLY A 125 13.02 -1.20 10.22
CA GLY A 125 13.91 -0.64 11.23
C GLY A 125 13.37 0.61 11.89
N SER A 126 14.24 1.32 12.61
CA SER A 126 13.84 2.43 13.47
C SER A 126 13.63 3.74 12.70
N PHE A 127 12.64 4.52 13.11
CA PHE A 127 12.51 5.93 12.74
C PHE A 127 12.27 6.77 13.98
N ARG A 128 12.23 8.10 13.83
CA ARG A 128 12.21 9.06 14.94
C ARG A 128 11.05 8.89 15.96
N SER A 129 9.96 8.21 15.62
CA SER A 129 8.79 8.00 16.51
C SER A 129 8.40 6.52 16.66
N GLY A 130 9.28 5.57 16.32
CA GLY A 130 8.98 4.15 16.46
C GLY A 130 9.71 3.25 15.47
N LYS A 131 9.04 2.19 15.01
CA LYS A 131 9.54 1.25 14.01
C LYS A 131 8.73 1.33 12.72
N MET A 132 9.38 1.18 11.59
CA MET A 132 8.74 1.20 10.28
C MET A 132 9.02 -0.11 9.54
N VAL A 133 8.01 -0.59 8.81
CA VAL A 133 8.14 -1.70 7.86
C VAL A 133 7.55 -1.25 6.53
N TYR A 134 8.24 -1.51 5.43
CA TYR A 134 7.72 -1.17 4.10
C TYR A 134 8.25 -2.10 3.02
N GLY A 135 7.46 -2.30 1.97
CA GLY A 135 7.84 -3.05 0.77
C GLY A 135 8.06 -2.11 -0.41
N LYS A 136 8.94 -2.49 -1.33
CA LYS A 136 9.10 -1.85 -2.64
C LYS A 136 9.08 -2.94 -3.71
N LEU A 137 8.07 -2.90 -4.56
CA LEU A 137 8.02 -3.74 -5.75
C LEU A 137 8.93 -3.20 -6.84
N ALA A 138 9.62 -4.09 -7.53
CA ALA A 138 10.32 -3.75 -8.75
C ALA A 138 9.33 -3.58 -9.92
N PRO A 139 9.66 -2.73 -10.91
CA PRO A 139 8.81 -2.56 -12.09
C PRO A 139 8.53 -3.89 -12.80
N GLY A 140 7.25 -4.12 -13.13
CA GLY A 140 6.80 -5.35 -13.81
C GLY A 140 6.45 -6.51 -12.86
N GLU A 141 6.71 -6.39 -11.56
CA GLU A 141 6.30 -7.40 -10.58
C GLU A 141 4.87 -7.14 -10.07
N GLU A 142 4.07 -8.20 -9.91
CA GLU A 142 2.66 -8.09 -9.58
C GLU A 142 2.39 -8.02 -8.07
N ASN A 143 1.50 -7.10 -7.66
CA ASN A 143 1.00 -6.99 -6.29
C ASN A 143 -0.30 -7.78 -6.06
N THR A 144 -0.18 -9.09 -5.84
CA THR A 144 -1.33 -9.95 -5.45
C THR A 144 -1.76 -9.78 -3.99
N GLY A 145 -1.20 -8.80 -3.26
CA GLY A 145 -1.37 -8.62 -1.81
C GLY A 145 -0.42 -9.50 -0.97
N LYS A 146 0.36 -10.39 -1.58
CA LYS A 146 1.32 -11.25 -0.88
C LYS A 146 2.41 -10.44 -0.16
N LEU A 147 3.04 -9.48 -0.86
CA LEU A 147 4.03 -8.61 -0.22
C LEU A 147 3.41 -7.74 0.86
N VAL A 148 2.16 -7.27 0.67
CA VAL A 148 1.42 -6.54 1.70
C VAL A 148 1.25 -7.40 2.96
N ASN A 149 0.87 -8.67 2.82
CA ASN A 149 0.78 -9.58 3.96
C ASN A 149 2.14 -9.81 4.64
N MET A 150 3.23 -9.94 3.88
CA MET A 150 4.59 -10.05 4.45
C MET A 150 4.97 -8.81 5.26
N VAL A 151 4.71 -7.61 4.72
CA VAL A 151 4.92 -6.33 5.43
C VAL A 151 4.14 -6.29 6.74
N ARG A 152 2.89 -6.77 6.75
CA ARG A 152 2.07 -6.82 7.96
C ARG A 152 2.57 -7.83 8.99
N GLU A 153 2.93 -9.04 8.55
CA GLU A 153 3.49 -10.05 9.45
C GLU A 153 4.80 -9.56 10.06
N LYS A 154 5.67 -8.92 9.27
CA LYS A 154 6.89 -8.31 9.79
C LYS A 154 6.59 -7.14 10.74
N ALA A 155 5.55 -6.34 10.48
CA ALA A 155 5.12 -5.29 11.42
C ALA A 155 4.63 -5.87 12.75
N ARG A 156 3.90 -6.98 12.73
CA ARG A 156 3.47 -7.72 13.94
C ARG A 156 4.65 -8.30 14.71
N GLU A 157 5.60 -8.90 14.00
CA GLU A 157 6.85 -9.39 14.59
C GLU A 157 7.63 -8.25 15.27
N THR A 158 7.90 -7.18 14.52
CA THR A 158 8.60 -5.99 15.02
C THR A 158 7.91 -5.40 16.24
N ALA A 159 6.57 -5.34 16.24
CA ALA A 159 5.79 -4.87 17.37
C ALA A 159 5.98 -5.75 18.61
N ARG A 160 5.93 -7.08 18.47
CA ARG A 160 6.15 -8.03 19.56
C ARG A 160 7.56 -7.94 20.14
N GLU A 161 8.59 -7.90 19.29
CA GLU A 161 9.99 -7.84 19.70
C GLU A 161 10.34 -6.57 20.47
N ASN A 162 9.69 -5.45 20.13
CA ASN A 162 9.96 -4.14 20.73
C ASN A 162 8.93 -3.76 21.82
N GLY A 163 7.99 -4.64 22.14
CA GLY A 163 6.91 -4.38 23.10
C GLY A 163 6.10 -3.13 22.74
N ILE A 164 5.69 -3.03 21.47
CA ILE A 164 4.88 -1.93 20.92
C ILE A 164 3.45 -2.42 20.70
N ASP A 165 2.48 -1.76 21.32
CA ASP A 165 1.08 -2.21 21.29
C ASP A 165 0.28 -1.73 20.07
N THR A 166 0.74 -0.67 19.41
CA THR A 166 -0.02 -0.02 18.33
C THR A 166 0.69 -0.16 16.99
N ILE A 167 -0.03 -0.71 16.02
CA ILE A 167 0.41 -0.85 14.63
C ILE A 167 -0.53 -0.03 13.74
N ILE A 168 0.05 0.84 12.91
CA ILE A 168 -0.64 1.63 11.90
C ILE A 168 -0.33 1.02 10.55
N LEU A 169 -1.35 0.65 9.78
CA LEU A 169 -1.20 0.10 8.44
C LEU A 169 -1.65 1.15 7.43
N ASP A 170 -0.71 1.72 6.67
CA ASP A 170 -1.01 2.63 5.57
C ASP A 170 -1.31 1.84 4.30
N GLY A 171 -2.60 1.61 4.02
CA GLY A 171 -3.02 0.76 2.90
C GLY A 171 -2.80 1.40 1.52
N PRO A 172 -2.88 0.64 0.43
CA PRO A 172 -2.85 1.20 -0.93
C PRO A 172 -4.18 1.90 -1.29
N PRO A 173 -4.20 2.69 -2.37
CA PRO A 173 -5.45 3.19 -2.92
C PRO A 173 -6.30 2.04 -3.51
N GLY A 174 -7.62 2.22 -3.51
CA GLY A 174 -8.55 1.28 -4.10
C GLY A 174 -9.08 0.23 -3.12
N ILE A 175 -9.68 -0.81 -3.69
CA ILE A 175 -10.39 -1.86 -2.93
C ILE A 175 -9.98 -3.29 -3.35
N GLY A 176 -8.87 -3.42 -4.07
CA GLY A 176 -8.36 -4.70 -4.58
C GLY A 176 -7.68 -5.56 -3.51
N CYS A 177 -7.06 -6.66 -3.94
CA CYS A 177 -6.34 -7.60 -3.08
C CYS A 177 -5.33 -6.92 -2.12
N PRO A 178 -4.57 -5.88 -2.52
CA PRO A 178 -3.67 -5.17 -1.62
C PRO A 178 -4.41 -4.45 -0.46
N ALA A 179 -5.54 -3.81 -0.73
CA ALA A 179 -6.37 -3.15 0.28
C ALA A 179 -7.02 -4.19 1.22
N ILE A 180 -7.51 -5.30 0.67
CA ILE A 180 -8.05 -6.43 1.45
C ILE A 180 -6.97 -7.02 2.36
N SER A 181 -5.77 -7.25 1.83
CA SER A 181 -4.61 -7.74 2.59
C SER A 181 -4.22 -6.78 3.71
N THR A 182 -4.37 -5.47 3.50
CA THR A 182 -4.14 -4.44 4.54
C THR A 182 -5.12 -4.55 5.70
N ILE A 183 -6.43 -4.68 5.42
CA ILE A 183 -7.45 -4.67 6.47
C ILE A 183 -7.64 -6.03 7.17
N THR A 184 -7.18 -7.13 6.56
CA THR A 184 -7.46 -8.49 7.04
C THR A 184 -6.90 -8.74 8.44
N GLY A 185 -7.76 -8.78 9.46
CA GLY A 185 -7.34 -8.97 10.85
C GLY A 185 -6.86 -7.68 11.55
N ALA A 186 -7.10 -6.51 10.95
CA ALA A 186 -6.99 -5.25 11.67
C ALA A 186 -8.10 -5.11 12.72
N ASP A 187 -7.85 -4.41 13.84
CA ASP A 187 -8.87 -4.17 14.87
C ASP A 187 -9.85 -3.07 14.46
N ARG A 188 -9.37 -2.08 13.69
CA ARG A 188 -10.15 -0.92 13.23
C ARG A 188 -9.72 -0.52 11.84
N VAL A 189 -10.68 -0.02 11.05
CA VAL A 189 -10.42 0.55 9.72
C VAL A 189 -10.85 2.01 9.67
N VAL A 190 -9.95 2.88 9.21
CA VAL A 190 -10.20 4.29 8.94
C VAL A 190 -10.20 4.51 7.44
N ILE A 191 -11.34 4.89 6.89
CA ILE A 191 -11.49 5.20 5.46
C ILE A 191 -11.34 6.70 5.26
N VAL A 192 -10.30 7.10 4.52
CA VAL A 192 -10.04 8.50 4.19
C VAL A 192 -10.67 8.84 2.85
N THR A 193 -11.52 9.86 2.84
CA THR A 193 -12.15 10.39 1.62
C THR A 193 -11.95 11.91 1.52
N GLU A 194 -12.37 12.49 0.41
CA GLU A 194 -12.41 13.93 0.15
C GLU A 194 -13.78 14.32 -0.44
N PRO A 195 -14.23 15.58 -0.33
CA PRO A 195 -15.59 15.99 -0.70
C PRO A 195 -15.77 16.12 -2.23
N THR A 196 -15.66 15.01 -2.94
CA THR A 196 -15.94 14.88 -4.37
C THR A 196 -16.95 13.75 -4.60
N LEU A 197 -17.69 13.79 -5.71
CA LEU A 197 -18.63 12.71 -6.07
C LEU A 197 -17.90 11.36 -6.15
N SER A 198 -16.72 11.33 -6.77
CA SER A 198 -15.86 10.15 -6.83
C SER A 198 -15.45 9.69 -5.44
N GLY A 199 -15.05 10.62 -4.56
CA GLY A 199 -14.71 10.31 -3.16
C GLY A 199 -15.86 9.67 -2.38
N LEU A 200 -17.11 10.11 -2.61
CA LEU A 200 -18.29 9.46 -2.06
C LEU A 200 -18.44 8.04 -2.61
N LEU A 201 -18.45 7.85 -3.94
CA LEU A 201 -18.63 6.54 -4.56
C LEU A 201 -17.56 5.52 -4.13
N ASP A 202 -16.30 5.96 -4.05
CA ASP A 202 -15.16 5.14 -3.63
C ASP A 202 -15.21 4.82 -2.13
N LEU A 203 -15.67 5.76 -1.30
CA LEU A 203 -15.98 5.50 0.11
C LEU A 203 -17.05 4.40 0.24
N ARG A 204 -18.12 4.42 -0.58
CA ARG A 204 -19.16 3.38 -0.54
C ARG A 204 -18.57 2.00 -0.81
N ARG A 205 -17.76 1.90 -1.87
CA ARG A 205 -17.08 0.65 -2.25
C ARG A 205 -16.13 0.16 -1.16
N ALA A 206 -15.31 1.05 -0.59
CA ALA A 206 -14.39 0.70 0.49
C ALA A 206 -15.15 0.23 1.73
N ALA A 207 -16.22 0.93 2.11
CA ALA A 207 -17.08 0.55 3.22
C ALA A 207 -17.75 -0.81 3.02
N ASP A 208 -18.23 -1.11 1.81
CA ASP A 208 -18.82 -2.40 1.48
C ASP A 208 -17.82 -3.55 1.62
N VAL A 209 -16.55 -3.32 1.22
CA VAL A 209 -15.48 -4.31 1.47
C VAL A 209 -15.24 -4.48 2.96
N VAL A 210 -15.04 -3.40 3.72
CA VAL A 210 -14.79 -3.46 5.17
C VAL A 210 -15.94 -4.17 5.92
N ARG A 211 -17.18 -3.92 5.51
CA ARG A 211 -18.38 -4.56 6.08
C ARG A 211 -18.38 -6.08 5.90
N LYS A 212 -17.88 -6.59 4.77
CA LYS A 212 -17.75 -8.05 4.52
C LYS A 212 -16.78 -8.73 5.49
N PHE A 213 -15.83 -7.99 6.04
CA PHE A 213 -14.90 -8.48 7.06
C PHE A 213 -15.39 -8.21 8.50
N SER A 214 -16.58 -7.62 8.66
CA SER A 214 -17.19 -7.30 9.96
C SER A 214 -16.28 -6.46 10.87
N LEU A 215 -15.49 -5.56 10.28
CA LEU A 215 -14.56 -4.71 11.00
C LEU A 215 -15.20 -3.35 11.39
N PRO A 216 -14.89 -2.80 12.57
CA PRO A 216 -15.26 -1.44 12.92
C PRO A 216 -14.68 -0.44 11.92
N ALA A 217 -15.57 0.32 11.26
CA ALA A 217 -15.21 1.29 10.23
C ALA A 217 -15.48 2.72 10.68
N TYR A 218 -14.50 3.59 10.44
CA TYR A 218 -14.58 5.02 10.69
C TYR A 218 -14.25 5.79 9.41
N ALA A 219 -14.77 7.01 9.27
CA ALA A 219 -14.47 7.87 8.14
C ALA A 219 -13.76 9.16 8.56
N ILE A 220 -12.76 9.58 7.79
CA ILE A 220 -12.19 10.92 7.84
C ILE A 220 -12.49 11.61 6.51
N ILE A 221 -13.08 12.81 6.59
CA ILE A 221 -13.29 13.66 5.40
C ILE A 221 -12.15 14.67 5.36
N ASN A 222 -11.17 14.41 4.51
CA ASN A 222 -10.04 15.31 4.29
C ASN A 222 -10.40 16.42 3.30
N LYS A 223 -9.78 17.59 3.44
CA LYS A 223 -10.05 18.79 2.62
C LYS A 223 -11.54 19.17 2.60
N HIS A 224 -12.22 19.05 3.74
CA HIS A 224 -13.69 19.10 3.83
C HIS A 224 -14.31 20.44 3.38
N ASP A 225 -13.51 21.51 3.40
CA ASP A 225 -13.84 22.89 3.07
C ASP A 225 -13.80 23.18 1.57
N LEU A 226 -13.25 22.27 0.74
CA LEU A 226 -13.26 22.43 -0.71
C LEU A 226 -14.66 22.33 -1.33
N ASN A 227 -15.56 21.57 -0.71
CA ASN A 227 -16.95 21.45 -1.13
C ASN A 227 -17.84 21.04 0.05
N THR A 228 -18.45 22.03 0.69
CA THR A 228 -19.25 21.83 1.91
C THR A 228 -20.53 21.02 1.67
N GLU A 229 -21.17 21.16 0.50
CA GLU A 229 -22.36 20.39 0.15
C GLU A 229 -22.03 18.90 -0.04
N MET A 230 -20.94 18.59 -0.75
CA MET A 230 -20.50 17.20 -0.89
C MET A 230 -20.04 16.61 0.44
N CYS A 231 -19.41 17.40 1.31
CA CYS A 231 -19.10 16.99 2.69
C CYS A 231 -20.37 16.58 3.44
N ARG A 232 -21.43 17.39 3.37
CA ARG A 232 -22.73 17.07 4.00
C ARG A 232 -23.32 15.76 3.46
N GLN A 233 -23.25 15.54 2.15
CA GLN A 233 -23.72 14.30 1.51
C GLN A 233 -22.92 13.07 1.97
N ILE A 234 -21.61 13.20 2.12
CA ILE A 234 -20.75 12.13 2.66
C ILE A 234 -21.12 11.84 4.13
N GLU A 235 -21.28 12.88 4.97
CA GLU A 235 -21.67 12.72 6.38
C GLU A 235 -23.03 12.04 6.51
N GLU A 236 -24.01 12.46 5.71
CA GLU A 236 -25.35 11.88 5.69
C GLU A 236 -25.32 10.40 5.27
N TRP A 237 -24.58 10.08 4.22
CA TRP A 237 -24.44 8.70 3.75
C TRP A 237 -23.73 7.81 4.79
N CYS A 238 -22.66 8.32 5.42
CA CYS A 238 -21.94 7.63 6.50
C CYS A 238 -22.88 7.30 7.67
N ASN A 239 -23.65 8.29 8.14
CA ASN A 239 -24.60 8.12 9.24
C ASN A 239 -25.67 7.07 8.92
N GLN A 240 -26.24 7.11 7.70
CA GLN A 240 -27.23 6.13 7.24
C GLN A 240 -26.67 4.70 7.16
N ASN A 241 -25.35 4.56 6.99
CA ASN A 241 -24.67 3.26 6.82
C ASN A 241 -23.94 2.76 8.08
N GLY A 242 -24.13 3.44 9.22
CA GLY A 242 -23.50 3.07 10.48
C GLY A 242 -21.99 3.33 10.53
N ILE A 243 -21.46 4.19 9.65
CA ILE A 243 -20.04 4.55 9.61
C ILE A 243 -19.88 5.88 10.31
N ARG A 244 -19.13 5.89 11.42
CA ARG A 244 -18.92 7.12 12.17
C ARG A 244 -17.85 7.98 11.49
N VAL A 245 -18.21 9.21 11.14
CA VAL A 245 -17.23 10.24 10.76
C VAL A 245 -16.50 10.70 12.03
N ILE A 246 -15.23 10.32 12.17
CA ILE A 246 -14.43 10.59 13.38
C ILE A 246 -13.74 11.96 13.34
N GLY A 247 -13.60 12.54 12.15
CA GLY A 247 -13.11 13.89 11.99
C GLY A 247 -13.17 14.41 10.57
N LYS A 248 -12.99 15.73 10.47
CA LYS A 248 -12.90 16.47 9.22
C LYS A 248 -11.66 17.33 9.28
N LEU A 249 -10.85 17.30 8.22
CA LEU A 249 -9.61 18.06 8.11
C LEU A 249 -9.76 19.12 7.01
N PRO A 250 -9.43 20.40 7.26
CA PRO A 250 -9.47 21.43 6.23
C PRO A 250 -8.34 21.21 5.22
N PHE A 251 -8.44 21.82 4.05
CA PHE A 251 -7.33 21.89 3.12
C PHE A 251 -6.25 22.81 3.69
N ASP A 252 -5.00 22.33 3.68
CA ASP A 252 -3.86 23.11 4.17
C ASP A 252 -2.62 22.81 3.32
N SER A 253 -2.12 23.83 2.61
CA SER A 253 -0.93 23.70 1.75
C SER A 253 0.34 23.37 2.54
N ARG A 254 0.37 23.66 3.84
CA ARG A 254 1.52 23.39 4.72
C ARG A 254 1.75 21.89 4.94
N ILE A 255 0.76 21.03 4.66
CA ILE A 255 0.99 19.57 4.60
C ILE A 255 2.05 19.27 3.54
N THR A 256 1.94 19.87 2.35
CA THR A 256 2.90 19.67 1.26
C THR A 256 4.26 20.26 1.62
N GLU A 257 4.28 21.44 2.25
CA GLU A 257 5.54 22.06 2.73
C GLU A 257 6.26 21.16 3.74
N ALA A 258 5.53 20.53 4.67
CA ALA A 258 6.08 19.57 5.62
C ALA A 258 6.69 18.35 4.93
N MET A 259 5.99 17.79 3.92
CA MET A 259 6.49 16.66 3.14
C MET A 259 7.78 16.97 2.40
N ILE A 260 7.90 18.17 1.81
CA ILE A 260 9.12 18.62 1.14
C ILE A 260 10.31 18.64 2.11
N GLN A 261 10.07 18.83 3.40
CA GLN A 261 11.08 18.77 4.46
C GLN A 261 11.25 17.38 5.09
N SER A 262 10.66 16.32 4.51
CA SER A 262 10.64 14.97 5.08
C SER A 262 10.13 14.96 6.52
N LYS A 263 8.97 15.59 6.72
CA LYS A 263 8.26 15.68 8.01
C LYS A 263 6.76 15.48 7.81
N SER A 264 6.10 14.95 8.84
CA SER A 264 4.65 15.02 8.94
C SER A 264 4.22 16.45 9.33
N ILE A 265 2.95 16.82 9.09
CA ILE A 265 2.46 18.15 9.50
C ILE A 265 2.50 18.34 11.02
N THR A 266 2.29 17.26 11.78
CA THR A 266 2.34 17.26 13.24
C THR A 266 3.75 17.39 13.77
N GLU A 267 4.77 16.95 13.03
CA GLU A 267 6.17 17.22 13.32
C GLU A 267 6.60 18.63 12.90
N TYR A 268 6.17 19.06 11.71
CA TYR A 268 6.56 20.35 11.12
C TYR A 268 6.01 21.53 11.93
N ASN A 269 4.74 21.47 12.32
CA ASN A 269 4.10 22.46 13.16
C ASN A 269 3.03 21.82 14.05
N PRO A 270 3.36 21.44 15.30
CA PRO A 270 2.40 20.83 16.21
C PRO A 270 1.24 21.76 16.61
N GLN A 271 1.44 23.09 16.56
CA GLN A 271 0.49 24.06 17.13
C GLN A 271 -0.57 24.55 16.15
N ILE A 272 -0.41 24.24 14.87
CA ILE A 272 -1.35 24.57 13.81
C ILE A 272 -2.69 23.83 13.98
N ASP A 273 -3.77 24.43 13.49
CA ASP A 273 -5.13 23.91 13.64
C ASP A 273 -5.27 22.46 13.13
N ILE A 274 -4.70 22.14 11.95
CA ILE A 274 -4.80 20.80 11.38
C ILE A 274 -4.08 19.73 12.21
N SER A 275 -2.93 20.04 12.82
CA SER A 275 -2.20 19.11 13.71
C SER A 275 -3.01 18.83 14.97
N LYS A 276 -3.62 19.86 15.57
CA LYS A 276 -4.51 19.71 16.73
C LYS A 276 -5.72 18.83 16.39
N LYS A 277 -6.34 19.04 15.22
CA LYS A 277 -7.44 18.18 14.75
C LYS A 277 -6.99 16.73 14.55
N LEU A 278 -5.80 16.50 14.00
CA LEU A 278 -5.25 15.14 13.85
C LEU A 278 -5.03 14.47 15.21
N GLU A 279 -4.51 15.20 16.20
CA GLU A 279 -4.38 14.68 17.58
C GLU A 279 -5.73 14.31 18.21
N GLU A 280 -6.75 15.14 18.04
CA GLU A 280 -8.10 14.85 18.51
C GLU A 280 -8.68 13.60 17.83
N ILE A 281 -8.51 13.47 16.52
CA ILE A 281 -8.96 12.32 15.75
C ILE A 281 -8.23 11.06 16.21
N TRP A 282 -6.91 11.14 16.41
CA TRP A 282 -6.11 10.02 16.91
C TRP A 282 -6.60 9.53 18.28
N LYS A 283 -6.81 10.46 19.24
CA LYS A 283 -7.38 10.13 20.55
C LYS A 283 -8.77 9.49 20.44
N LYS A 284 -9.62 10.01 19.54
CA LYS A 284 -10.95 9.41 19.27
C LYS A 284 -10.82 8.00 18.75
N ILE A 285 -9.88 7.72 17.83
CA ILE A 285 -9.64 6.38 17.30
C ILE A 285 -9.25 5.45 18.44
N LEU A 286 -8.24 5.80 19.26
CA LEU A 286 -7.74 4.95 20.34
C LEU A 286 -8.80 4.61 21.39
N ASN A 287 -9.60 5.61 21.80
CA ASN A 287 -10.56 5.50 22.91
C ASN A 287 -11.91 4.85 22.55
N GLN A 288 -12.12 4.36 21.33
CA GLN A 288 -13.37 3.65 21.00
C GLN A 288 -13.36 2.24 21.59
N SER A 289 -14.32 1.91 22.45
CA SER A 289 -14.59 0.50 22.82
C SER A 289 -14.98 -0.32 21.57
N LYS A 290 -14.65 -1.62 21.56
CA LYS A 290 -15.10 -2.58 20.54
C LYS A 290 -16.63 -2.60 20.43
#